data_AF-A0A924Q6G8-F1
#
_entry.id   AF-A0A924Q6G8-F1
#
_cell.length_a   1.000
_cell.length_b   1.000
_cell.length_c   1.000
_cell.angle_alpha   90.00
_cell.angle_beta   90.00
_cell.angle_gamma   90.00
#
_symmetry.space_group_name_H-M   'P 1'
#
loop_
_entity.id
_entity.type
_entity.pdbx_description
1 polymer ?
#
loop_
_entity_poly.entity_id
_entity_poly.type
_entity_poly.pdbx_seq_one_letter_code
_entity_poly.pdbx_strand_id
1 'polypeptide(L)'
;MCRNIRTLFNFQPPATELEVRDASLQFVRKLSGFSVPSKASEASFDRADEQVAASARELMSSLVTAVGPCNRDIEAAKARARSAERFGTEA
;
A
#
# COMPACT_ATOMS: atom_id res chain seq x y z
N MET A 1 8.60 7.14 8.53
CA MET A 1 7.29 6.77 9.14
C MET A 1 6.38 6.38 7.98
N CYS A 2 5.57 5.32 8.09
CA CYS A 2 4.73 4.79 7.01
C CYS A 2 3.56 5.72 6.67
N ARG A 3 3.86 6.97 6.28
CA ARG A 3 2.86 8.04 6.13
C ARG A 3 1.90 7.82 4.95
N ASN A 4 2.10 6.80 4.12
CA ASN A 4 1.30 6.55 2.93
C ASN A 4 0.93 5.06 2.71
N ILE A 5 0.99 4.22 3.76
CA ILE A 5 0.48 2.84 3.63
C ILE A 5 -1.04 2.90 3.58
N ARG A 6 -1.62 2.48 2.47
CA ARG A 6 -3.06 2.41 2.23
C ARG A 6 -3.59 1.01 2.53
N THR A 7 -4.82 0.93 3.01
CA THR A 7 -5.53 -0.36 3.14
C THR A 7 -5.82 -0.91 1.74
N LEU A 8 -5.43 -2.16 1.49
CA LEU A 8 -5.63 -2.85 0.20
C LEU A 8 -6.75 -3.90 0.24
N PHE A 9 -7.11 -4.39 1.43
CA PHE A 9 -8.12 -5.44 1.61
C PHE A 9 -9.56 -4.90 1.49
N ASN A 10 -10.47 -5.78 1.04
CA ASN A 10 -11.92 -5.53 0.94
C ASN A 10 -12.32 -4.39 -0.01
N PHE A 11 -11.71 -4.33 -1.20
CA PHE A 11 -12.05 -3.36 -2.24
C PHE A 11 -12.60 -4.02 -3.51
N GLN A 12 -13.46 -3.29 -4.22
CA GLN A 12 -13.88 -3.60 -5.59
C GLN A 12 -13.51 -2.41 -6.51
N PRO A 13 -12.71 -2.64 -7.57
CA PRO A 13 -11.98 -3.88 -7.89
C PRO A 13 -10.92 -4.24 -6.82
N PRO A 14 -10.48 -5.51 -6.74
CA PRO A 14 -9.49 -5.96 -5.76
C PRO A 14 -8.12 -5.27 -5.94
N ALA A 15 -7.27 -5.39 -4.91
CA ALA A 15 -5.88 -4.95 -4.97
C ALA A 15 -5.13 -5.52 -6.18
N THR A 16 -4.47 -4.63 -6.93
CA THR A 16 -3.62 -5.02 -8.04
C THR A 16 -2.26 -5.48 -7.53
N GLU A 17 -1.60 -6.34 -8.30
CA GLU A 17 -0.24 -6.81 -7.99
C GLU A 17 0.76 -5.68 -7.79
N LEU A 18 0.64 -4.59 -8.56
CA LEU A 18 1.50 -3.43 -8.43
C LEU A 18 1.33 -2.75 -7.07
N GLU A 19 0.09 -2.60 -6.58
CA GLU A 19 -0.17 -1.99 -5.26
C GLU A 19 0.42 -2.83 -4.12
N VAL A 20 0.40 -4.15 -4.26
CA VAL A 20 0.99 -5.07 -3.27
C VAL A 20 2.52 -4.96 -3.27
N ARG A 21 3.13 -4.89 -4.45
CA ARG A 21 4.56 -4.66 -4.62
C ARG A 21 4.98 -3.30 -4.06
N ASP A 22 4.25 -2.23 -4.37
CA ASP A 22 4.52 -0.90 -3.85
C ASP A 22 4.41 -0.84 -2.32
N ALA A 23 3.43 -1.51 -1.72
CA ALA A 23 3.29 -1.62 -0.27
C ALA A 23 4.46 -2.40 0.36
N SER A 24 4.90 -3.47 -0.29
CA SER A 24 6.04 -4.30 0.14
C SER A 24 7.33 -3.50 0.12
N LEU A 25 7.57 -2.75 -0.96
CA LEU A 25 8.73 -1.87 -1.11
C LEU A 25 8.74 -0.78 -0.04
N GLN A 26 7.58 -0.16 0.25
CA GLN A 26 7.47 0.82 1.32
C GLN A 26 7.80 0.22 2.70
N PHE A 27 7.38 -1.02 2.96
CA PHE A 27 7.72 -1.74 4.20
C PHE A 27 9.23 -2.01 4.31
N VAL A 28 9.85 -2.53 3.26
CA VAL A 28 11.30 -2.80 3.23
C VAL A 28 12.10 -1.51 3.43
N ARG A 29 11.75 -0.42 2.73
CA ARG A 29 12.38 0.90 2.90
C ARG A 29 12.21 1.45 4.32
N LYS A 30 11.04 1.24 4.93
CA LYS A 30 10.78 1.68 6.31
C LYS A 30 11.69 0.95 7.30
N LEU A 31 11.89 -0.35 7.13
CA LEU A 31 12.72 -1.15 8.02
C LEU A 31 14.20 -0.87 7.82
N SER A 32 14.64 -0.77 6.58
CA SER A 32 16.05 -0.59 6.24
C SER A 32 16.54 0.85 6.46
N GLY A 33 15.64 1.83 6.42
CA GLY A 33 15.98 3.26 6.52
C GLY A 33 16.53 3.86 5.22
N PHE A 34 16.67 3.07 4.16
CA PHE A 34 17.13 3.54 2.85
C PHE A 34 15.94 3.81 1.92
N SER A 35 15.94 4.98 1.28
CA SER A 35 15.02 5.27 0.17
C SER A 35 15.46 4.57 -1.13
N VAL A 36 16.77 4.51 -1.35
CA VAL A 36 17.41 3.84 -2.49
C VAL A 36 18.49 2.92 -1.92
N PRO A 37 18.47 1.61 -2.22
CA PRO A 37 19.51 0.70 -1.76
C PRO A 37 20.86 1.02 -2.40
N SER A 38 21.94 0.71 -1.69
CA SER A 38 23.27 0.72 -2.31
C SER A 38 23.39 -0.43 -3.31
N LYS A 39 24.29 -0.32 -4.30
CA LYS A 39 24.57 -1.43 -5.24
C LYS A 39 24.93 -2.74 -4.54
N ALA A 40 25.59 -2.67 -3.38
CA ALA A 40 25.97 -3.85 -2.62
C ALA A 40 24.78 -4.54 -1.93
N SER A 41 23.68 -3.81 -1.70
CA SER A 41 22.49 -4.30 -1.00
C SER A 41 21.29 -4.52 -1.92
N GLU A 42 21.39 -4.18 -3.20
CA GLU A 42 20.30 -4.24 -4.19
C GLU A 42 19.65 -5.62 -4.23
N ALA A 43 20.44 -6.68 -4.39
CA ALA A 43 19.94 -8.06 -4.38
C ALA A 43 19.21 -8.45 -3.08
N SER A 44 19.65 -7.93 -1.92
CA SER A 44 18.98 -8.17 -0.64
C SER A 44 17.65 -7.43 -0.54
N PHE A 45 17.56 -6.23 -1.11
CA PHE A 45 16.32 -5.46 -1.17
C PHE A 45 15.31 -6.11 -2.10
N ASP A 46 15.72 -6.51 -3.29
CA ASP A 46 14.84 -7.15 -4.27
C ASP A 46 14.26 -8.45 -3.72
N ARG A 47 15.10 -9.27 -3.08
CA ARG A 47 14.66 -10.50 -2.42
C ARG A 47 13.68 -10.22 -1.29
N ALA A 48 13.96 -9.22 -0.45
CA ALA A 48 13.08 -8.87 0.67
C ALA A 48 11.72 -8.36 0.16
N ASP A 49 11.71 -7.50 -0.85
CA ASP A 49 10.47 -7.03 -1.49
C ASP A 49 9.65 -8.20 -2.03
N GLU A 50 10.29 -9.14 -2.71
CA GLU A 50 9.61 -10.31 -3.26
C GLU A 50 8.99 -11.22 -2.21
N GLN A 51 9.72 -11.49 -1.14
CA GLN A 51 9.20 -12.30 -0.04
C GLN A 51 8.04 -11.61 0.67
N VAL A 52 8.15 -10.31 0.94
CA VAL A 52 7.07 -9.54 1.57
C VAL A 52 5.83 -9.48 0.67
N ALA A 53 6.02 -9.28 -0.64
CA ALA A 53 4.92 -9.26 -1.59
C ALA A 53 4.23 -10.63 -1.69
N ALA A 54 4.99 -11.73 -1.66
CA ALA A 54 4.44 -13.08 -1.64
C ALA A 54 3.59 -13.32 -0.39
N SER A 55 4.11 -12.99 0.81
CA SER A 55 3.37 -13.12 2.06
C SER A 55 2.13 -12.22 2.09
N ALA A 56 2.21 -11.02 1.52
CA ALA A 56 1.07 -10.10 1.44
C ALA A 56 -0.04 -10.65 0.53
N ARG A 57 0.30 -11.27 -0.61
CA ARG A 57 -0.68 -11.97 -1.47
C ARG A 57 -1.40 -13.08 -0.71
N GLU A 58 -0.64 -13.93 -0.05
CA GLU A 58 -1.19 -15.04 0.72
C GLU A 58 -2.14 -14.52 1.80
N LEU A 59 -1.72 -13.52 2.57
CA LEU A 59 -2.56 -12.87 3.56
C LEU A 59 -3.86 -12.35 2.94
N MET A 60 -3.81 -11.55 1.88
CA MET A 60 -5.03 -10.99 1.26
C MET A 60 -5.96 -12.07 0.72
N SER A 61 -5.42 -13.19 0.23
CA SER A 61 -6.22 -14.33 -0.24
C SER A 61 -6.91 -15.09 0.89
N SER A 62 -6.31 -15.09 2.09
CA SER A 62 -6.82 -15.79 3.28
C SER A 62 -7.77 -14.96 4.14
N LEU A 63 -7.79 -13.64 3.98
CA LEU A 63 -8.60 -12.75 4.80
C LEU A 63 -10.09 -12.90 4.45
N VAL A 64 -10.91 -13.08 5.49
CA VAL A 64 -12.37 -13.20 5.37
C VAL A 64 -13.02 -12.00 6.04
N THR A 65 -14.08 -11.47 5.42
CA THR A 65 -14.89 -10.38 5.98
C THR A 65 -16.37 -10.64 5.75
N ALA A 66 -17.19 -10.31 6.74
CA ALA A 66 -18.65 -10.35 6.63
C ALA A 66 -19.23 -9.07 6.00
N VAL A 67 -18.42 -8.01 5.91
CA VAL A 67 -18.81 -6.71 5.34
C VAL A 67 -18.61 -6.75 3.83
N GLY A 68 -19.57 -6.21 3.08
CA GLY A 68 -19.46 -6.09 1.62
C GLY A 68 -18.23 -5.28 1.17
N PRO A 69 -17.78 -5.45 -0.08
CA PRO A 69 -16.58 -4.79 -0.58
C PRO A 69 -16.76 -3.27 -0.67
N CYS A 70 -15.73 -2.54 -0.24
CA CYS A 70 -15.67 -1.10 -0.36
C CYS A 70 -15.40 -0.69 -1.81
N ASN A 71 -16.17 0.27 -2.33
CA ASN A 71 -15.92 0.81 -3.66
C ASN A 71 -14.72 1.77 -3.62
N ARG A 72 -13.73 1.52 -4.50
CA ARG A 72 -12.51 2.33 -4.57
C ARG A 72 -12.76 3.80 -4.91
N ASP A 73 -13.66 4.07 -5.85
CA ASP A 73 -13.94 5.44 -6.31
C ASP A 73 -14.59 6.27 -5.21
N ILE A 74 -15.46 5.65 -4.41
CA ILE A 74 -16.10 6.27 -3.25
C ILE A 74 -15.05 6.61 -2.19
N GLU A 75 -14.16 5.68 -1.86
CA GLU A 75 -13.11 5.93 -0.86
C GLU A 75 -12.07 6.96 -1.34
N ALA A 76 -11.74 6.95 -2.63
CA ALA A 76 -10.90 7.96 -3.25
C ALA A 76 -11.57 9.35 -3.25
N ALA A 77 -12.87 9.43 -3.54
CA ALA A 77 -13.64 10.67 -3.48
C ALA A 77 -13.70 11.22 -2.04
N LYS A 78 -13.96 10.38 -1.04
CA LYS A 78 -13.91 10.75 0.37
C LYS A 78 -12.52 11.25 0.77
N ALA A 79 -11.45 10.61 0.29
CA ALA A 79 -10.09 11.06 0.56
C ALA A 79 -9.79 12.43 -0.06
N ARG A 80 -10.24 12.69 -1.29
CA ARG A 80 -10.14 14.00 -1.95
C ARG A 80 -10.92 15.08 -1.20
N ALA A 81 -12.16 14.80 -0.80
CA ALA A 81 -12.98 15.72 -0.02
C ALA A 81 -12.30 16.11 1.30
N ARG A 82 -11.83 15.13 2.09
CA ARG A 82 -11.07 15.39 3.33
C ARG A 82 -9.79 16.20 3.10
N SER A 83 -9.13 16.00 1.95
CA SER A 83 -7.94 16.79 1.60
C SER A 83 -8.32 18.22 1.24
N ALA A 84 -9.43 18.44 0.53
CA ALA A 84 -9.93 19.76 0.20
C ALA A 84 -10.37 20.53 1.46
N GLU A 85 -11.00 19.87 2.42
CA GLU A 85 -11.34 20.48 3.73
C GLU A 85 -10.09 20.92 4.51
N ARG A 86 -9.00 20.15 4.42
CA ARG A 86 -7.76 20.43 5.17
C ARG A 86 -6.83 21.42 4.51
N PHE A 87 -6.79 21.44 3.17
CA PHE A 87 -5.77 22.16 2.40
C PHE A 87 -6.35 23.08 1.32
N GLY A 88 -7.67 23.08 1.13
CA GLY A 88 -8.34 24.02 0.23
C GLY A 88 -8.23 25.42 0.80
N THR A 89 -7.60 26.32 0.06
CA THR A 89 -7.63 27.75 0.33
C THR A 89 -9.08 28.22 0.15
N GLU A 90 -9.68 28.84 1.17
CA GLU A 90 -10.91 29.61 0.99
C GLU A 90 -10.64 30.64 -0.12
N ALA A 91 -11.43 30.57 -1.19
CA ALA A 91 -11.37 31.54 -2.27
C ALA A 91 -11.93 32.90 -1.82
#